data_AF-A0AA43QWC9-F1
#
_entry.id   AF-A0AA43QWC9-F1
#
_cell.length_a   1.000
_cell.length_b   1.000
_cell.length_c   1.000
_cell.angle_alpha   90.00
_cell.angle_beta   90.00
_cell.angle_gamma   90.00
#
_symmetry.space_group_name_H-M   'P 1'
#
loop_
_entity.id
_entity.type
_entity.pdbx_description
1 polymer ?
#
loop_
_entity_poly.entity_id
_entity_poly.type
_entity_poly.pdbx_seq_one_letter_code
_entity_poly.pdbx_strand_id
1 'polypeptide(L)'
;MICLKLFIKKILNIFIIITMKNLLLPTILLSTTFSPLLVISTSIKDEQYQKNLSENKLGIEFIKQVSLENIKNWDDSFGKYTSEDKEVIRDFVKKLIKKTTNKKEIAKIIHNWICENIKYATHNGPAPEIEPIKVLERKIAVCGGFSNLYKVMLDEADIANVILTGNSIYGAHQWNLIVLDDNEIFYSDATWGKAYFEKTIEDFSKDHKPQKMYGVSLQTKEFEYEFFHGISIKKINNLEQKVVNIPSEINGLKVTSISNHALNNESQREALANQKLTINVSSTISKIEFEPGTSLVESFNISKENKVYSDYNGILYSKDYSTLLNVPANYNKVVTIHKNTTNLDEKQSFRANNIKKIKVDENNQSFASIFSENYIYPLYDKQLQNVISIPGGASEIRLAKGSILGDFTLSQYDNLRKVILDLGINEFNSLSFNNSWISEIELPYDFPIELVNEIKKINQKIQLKVIESSKIAQELIKEKIENIKIISTKDALKLNEDWELITKKYDINFLESEYKDLIDELKKYSKSIYTTNIDEYNQIKTKTEPILKQIEEKIKAKEQEASKKDWKHILIYSSVIVLILVVAILSTMYFIKRRKNKQK
;
A
#
# COMPACT_ATOMS: atom_id res chain seq x y z
N MET A 1 -24.22 -29.01 39.74
CA MET A 1 -24.42 -28.65 38.31
C MET A 1 -25.88 -28.58 37.84
N ILE A 2 -26.87 -29.13 38.57
CA ILE A 2 -28.31 -28.96 38.26
C ILE A 2 -28.94 -27.75 38.99
N CYS A 3 -28.35 -27.27 40.09
CA CYS A 3 -28.82 -26.03 40.75
C CYS A 3 -28.29 -24.72 40.11
N LEU A 4 -27.22 -24.76 39.29
CA LEU A 4 -26.70 -23.58 38.58
C LEU A 4 -27.45 -23.31 37.26
N LYS A 5 -28.07 -24.34 36.66
CA LYS A 5 -28.92 -24.21 35.47
C LYS A 5 -30.33 -23.65 35.76
N LEU A 6 -30.80 -23.73 37.01
CA LEU A 6 -32.10 -23.19 37.42
C LEU A 6 -32.03 -21.72 37.87
N PHE A 7 -30.83 -21.22 38.21
CA PHE A 7 -30.60 -19.82 38.58
C PHE A 7 -30.49 -18.90 37.35
N ILE A 8 -29.89 -19.37 36.25
CA ILE A 8 -29.72 -18.59 35.00
C ILE A 8 -31.05 -18.46 34.22
N LYS A 9 -31.97 -19.42 34.33
CA LYS A 9 -33.28 -19.39 33.64
C LYS A 9 -34.27 -18.39 34.27
N LYS A 10 -34.07 -17.99 35.53
CA LYS A 10 -34.92 -17.04 36.24
C LYS A 10 -34.51 -15.57 36.04
N ILE A 11 -33.25 -15.32 35.68
CA ILE A 11 -32.73 -13.98 35.35
C ILE A 11 -33.09 -13.59 33.90
N LEU A 12 -33.20 -14.57 32.98
CA LEU A 12 -33.58 -14.31 31.58
C LEU A 12 -35.06 -13.89 31.41
N ASN A 13 -35.97 -14.36 32.27
CA ASN A 13 -37.40 -14.02 32.18
C ASN A 13 -37.76 -12.65 32.82
N ILE A 14 -36.87 -12.06 33.62
CA ILE A 14 -37.10 -10.74 34.22
C ILE A 14 -36.63 -9.62 33.27
N PHE A 15 -35.68 -9.90 32.37
CA PHE A 15 -35.20 -8.92 31.38
C PHE A 15 -36.18 -8.72 30.20
N ILE A 16 -36.99 -9.73 29.88
CA ILE A 16 -37.99 -9.69 28.80
C ILE A 16 -39.27 -8.93 29.21
N ILE A 17 -39.55 -8.83 30.53
CA ILE A 17 -40.72 -8.11 31.05
C ILE A 17 -40.46 -6.58 31.15
N ILE A 18 -39.20 -6.15 31.16
CA ILE A 18 -38.81 -4.73 31.24
C ILE A 18 -38.68 -4.09 29.83
N THR A 19 -38.58 -4.88 28.77
CA THR A 19 -38.40 -4.38 27.39
C THR A 19 -39.69 -4.31 26.55
N MET A 20 -40.85 -4.70 27.10
CA MET A 20 -42.13 -4.71 26.37
C MET A 20 -43.23 -3.79 26.94
N LYS A 21 -42.85 -2.67 27.58
CA LYS A 21 -43.83 -1.72 28.18
C LYS A 21 -43.75 -0.26 27.72
N ASN A 22 -43.01 0.04 26.64
CA ASN A 22 -42.91 1.39 26.07
C ASN A 22 -43.35 1.49 24.59
N LEU A 23 -44.40 0.76 24.20
CA LEU A 23 -45.15 1.06 22.98
C LEU A 23 -46.62 1.22 23.34
N LEU A 24 -47.11 2.47 23.39
CA LEU A 24 -48.52 2.84 23.12
C LEU A 24 -48.63 4.37 22.93
N LEU A 25 -48.83 4.74 21.66
CA LEU A 25 -49.51 5.92 21.09
C LEU A 25 -48.84 7.33 21.13
N PRO A 26 -49.07 8.20 20.10
CA PRO A 26 -50.37 8.37 19.43
C PRO A 26 -50.40 8.35 17.89
N THR A 27 -51.44 7.72 17.36
CA THR A 27 -52.17 8.14 16.17
C THR A 27 -52.94 9.43 16.47
N ILE A 28 -52.67 10.51 15.72
CA ILE A 28 -53.59 11.53 15.15
C ILE A 28 -52.71 12.65 14.56
N LEU A 29 -52.45 12.57 13.25
CA LEU A 29 -52.49 13.70 12.31
C LEU A 29 -52.35 13.12 10.89
N LEU A 30 -53.48 13.11 10.18
CA LEU A 30 -53.56 12.89 8.74
C LEU A 30 -52.79 13.99 7.98
N SER A 31 -52.45 13.64 6.74
CA SER A 31 -52.00 14.48 5.62
C SER A 31 -50.48 14.70 5.47
N THR A 32 -49.86 13.73 4.79
CA THR A 32 -48.77 13.83 3.79
C THR A 32 -47.92 12.56 3.88
N THR A 33 -48.42 11.44 3.33
CA THR A 33 -47.61 10.24 3.12
C THR A 33 -46.68 10.48 1.92
N PHE A 34 -45.63 11.28 2.13
CA PHE A 34 -44.43 11.16 1.32
C PHE A 34 -43.58 10.05 1.96
N SER A 35 -43.51 8.89 1.31
CA SER A 35 -42.72 7.76 1.78
C SER A 35 -41.28 8.20 2.05
N PRO A 36 -40.67 7.90 3.22
CA PRO A 36 -39.28 8.26 3.53
C PRO A 36 -38.30 7.78 2.46
N LEU A 37 -38.55 6.63 1.85
CA LEU A 37 -37.75 6.09 0.75
C LEU A 37 -37.86 6.93 -0.54
N LEU A 38 -39.05 7.48 -0.81
CA LEU A 38 -39.26 8.39 -1.93
C LEU A 38 -38.58 9.73 -1.66
N VAL A 39 -38.65 10.24 -0.43
CA VAL A 39 -37.95 11.46 0.00
C VAL A 39 -36.43 11.29 -0.08
N ILE A 40 -35.89 10.15 0.36
CA ILE A 40 -34.45 9.86 0.29
C ILE A 40 -33.99 9.67 -1.17
N SER A 41 -34.76 8.95 -1.99
CA SER A 41 -34.40 8.76 -3.40
C SER A 41 -34.51 10.04 -4.23
N THR A 42 -35.47 10.91 -3.92
CA THR A 42 -35.58 12.25 -4.53
C THR A 42 -34.45 13.15 -4.05
N SER A 43 -34.14 13.17 -2.75
CA SER A 43 -33.04 13.98 -2.22
C SER A 43 -31.67 13.58 -2.80
N ILE A 44 -31.42 12.28 -2.99
CA ILE A 44 -30.18 11.79 -3.62
C ILE A 44 -30.11 12.18 -5.10
N LYS A 45 -31.22 12.09 -5.84
CA LYS A 45 -31.28 12.51 -7.25
C LYS A 45 -31.06 14.02 -7.39
N ASP A 46 -31.65 14.80 -6.49
CA ASP A 46 -31.47 16.25 -6.47
C ASP A 46 -30.02 16.63 -6.12
N GLU A 47 -29.40 15.97 -5.13
CA GLU A 47 -27.99 16.20 -4.78
C GLU A 47 -27.05 15.84 -5.94
N GLN A 48 -27.28 14.70 -6.60
CA GLN A 48 -26.51 14.30 -7.78
C GLN A 48 -26.66 15.29 -8.93
N TYR A 49 -27.89 15.74 -9.21
CA TYR A 49 -28.16 16.75 -10.22
C TYR A 49 -27.44 18.07 -9.92
N GLN A 50 -27.51 18.57 -8.68
CA GLN A 50 -26.82 19.80 -8.29
C GLN A 50 -25.30 19.68 -8.43
N LYS A 51 -24.74 18.51 -8.08
CA LYS A 51 -23.31 18.22 -8.29
C LYS A 51 -22.95 18.21 -9.77
N ASN A 52 -23.77 17.58 -10.62
CA ASN A 52 -23.55 17.58 -12.08
C ASN A 52 -23.60 19.01 -12.63
N LEU A 53 -24.62 19.79 -12.23
CA LEU A 53 -24.82 21.17 -12.67
C LEU A 53 -23.64 22.07 -12.28
N SER A 54 -23.18 21.96 -11.04
CA SER A 54 -22.03 22.73 -10.55
C SER A 54 -20.75 22.42 -11.34
N GLU A 55 -20.52 21.15 -11.68
CA GLU A 55 -19.30 20.71 -12.38
C GLU A 55 -19.33 21.04 -13.87
N ASN A 56 -20.49 20.91 -14.51
CA ASN A 56 -20.69 21.41 -15.87
C ASN A 56 -20.46 22.93 -15.95
N LYS A 57 -20.97 23.69 -14.96
CA LYS A 57 -20.77 25.15 -14.93
C LYS A 57 -19.30 25.48 -14.75
N LEU A 58 -18.63 24.79 -13.84
CA LEU A 58 -17.19 24.96 -13.63
C LEU A 58 -16.38 24.63 -14.89
N GLY A 59 -16.77 23.62 -15.67
CA GLY A 59 -16.12 23.29 -16.94
C GLY A 59 -16.20 24.44 -17.94
N ILE A 60 -17.39 25.02 -18.14
CA ILE A 60 -17.56 26.18 -19.02
C ILE A 60 -16.74 27.38 -18.50
N GLU A 61 -16.77 27.65 -17.21
CA GLU A 61 -15.99 28.76 -16.64
C GLU A 61 -14.47 28.53 -16.75
N PHE A 62 -14.01 27.28 -16.66
CA PHE A 62 -12.59 26.96 -16.88
C PHE A 62 -12.16 27.21 -18.33
N ILE A 63 -12.94 26.75 -19.32
CA ILE A 63 -12.53 26.91 -20.72
C ILE A 63 -12.48 28.38 -21.14
N LYS A 64 -13.34 29.24 -20.57
CA LYS A 64 -13.30 30.69 -20.78
C LYS A 64 -12.00 31.35 -20.32
N GLN A 65 -11.25 30.70 -19.42
CA GLN A 65 -9.95 31.20 -18.96
C GLN A 65 -8.81 30.77 -19.87
N VAL A 66 -9.04 29.89 -20.84
CA VAL A 66 -8.00 29.32 -21.69
C VAL A 66 -8.06 29.95 -23.08
N SER A 67 -6.95 30.54 -23.54
CA SER A 67 -6.83 31.03 -24.91
C SER A 67 -7.06 29.90 -25.93
N LEU A 68 -7.80 30.19 -27.01
CA LEU A 68 -8.13 29.19 -28.06
C LEU A 68 -6.90 28.49 -28.65
N GLU A 69 -5.78 29.20 -28.77
CA GLU A 69 -4.49 28.65 -29.24
C GLU A 69 -3.91 27.56 -28.34
N ASN A 70 -4.35 27.48 -27.08
CA ASN A 70 -3.94 26.45 -26.12
C ASN A 70 -4.88 25.23 -26.12
N ILE A 71 -5.89 25.20 -27.00
CA ILE A 71 -6.72 24.02 -27.25
C ILE A 71 -6.05 23.20 -28.35
N LYS A 72 -5.60 21.99 -28.01
CA LYS A 72 -4.94 21.09 -28.97
C LYS A 72 -5.92 20.51 -29.99
N ASN A 73 -5.44 20.37 -31.23
CA ASN A 73 -6.19 19.72 -32.30
C ASN A 73 -6.32 18.20 -32.06
N TRP A 74 -5.24 17.51 -31.71
CA TRP A 74 -5.30 16.07 -31.44
C TRP A 74 -4.38 15.66 -30.30
N ASP A 75 -4.77 14.61 -29.60
CA ASP A 75 -4.00 13.95 -28.56
C ASP A 75 -3.88 12.46 -28.94
N ASP A 76 -2.65 11.99 -29.15
CA ASP A 76 -2.37 10.63 -29.62
C ASP A 76 -2.88 9.54 -28.66
N SER A 77 -3.21 9.89 -27.42
CA SER A 77 -3.86 8.96 -26.48
C SER A 77 -5.26 8.51 -26.92
N PHE A 78 -5.90 9.21 -27.86
CA PHE A 78 -7.20 8.83 -28.43
C PHE A 78 -7.11 7.91 -29.65
N GLY A 79 -5.89 7.56 -30.05
CA GLY A 79 -5.63 6.68 -31.20
C GLY A 79 -4.89 7.40 -32.33
N LYS A 80 -4.58 6.62 -33.36
CA LYS A 80 -3.82 7.07 -34.51
C LYS A 80 -4.67 8.04 -35.37
N TYR A 81 -4.08 9.18 -35.73
CA TYR A 81 -4.62 10.12 -36.69
C TYR A 81 -3.48 10.76 -37.47
N THR A 82 -3.18 10.24 -38.66
CA THR A 82 -2.02 10.67 -39.45
C THR A 82 -2.31 11.89 -40.32
N SER A 83 -1.28 12.44 -40.94
CA SER A 83 -1.42 13.51 -41.93
C SER A 83 -2.29 13.07 -43.13
N GLU A 84 -2.18 11.83 -43.56
CA GLU A 84 -3.01 11.26 -44.64
C GLU A 84 -4.47 11.15 -44.20
N ASP A 85 -4.73 10.64 -42.99
CA ASP A 85 -6.09 10.60 -42.43
C ASP A 85 -6.70 12.01 -42.37
N LYS A 86 -5.88 12.99 -41.97
CA LYS A 86 -6.26 14.39 -41.88
C LYS A 86 -6.71 14.97 -43.23
N GLU A 87 -6.04 14.61 -44.33
CA GLU A 87 -6.43 15.03 -45.68
C GLU A 87 -7.77 14.44 -46.09
N VAL A 88 -7.99 13.14 -45.83
CA VAL A 88 -9.26 12.46 -46.15
C VAL A 88 -10.42 13.09 -45.38
N ILE A 89 -10.25 13.31 -44.07
CA ILE A 89 -11.26 13.96 -43.22
C ILE A 89 -11.52 15.39 -43.71
N ARG A 90 -10.48 16.16 -44.01
CA ARG A 90 -10.62 17.54 -44.52
C ARG A 90 -11.43 17.60 -45.80
N ASP A 91 -11.14 16.73 -46.76
CA ASP A 91 -11.87 16.68 -48.03
C ASP A 91 -13.31 16.25 -47.86
N PHE A 92 -13.57 15.33 -46.92
CA PHE A 92 -14.91 14.93 -46.54
C PHE A 92 -15.69 16.10 -45.91
N VAL A 93 -15.12 16.77 -44.91
CA VAL A 93 -15.71 17.93 -44.23
C VAL A 93 -15.99 19.06 -45.22
N LYS A 94 -15.03 19.42 -46.06
CA LYS A 94 -15.20 20.44 -47.12
C LYS A 94 -16.37 20.14 -48.04
N LYS A 95 -16.65 18.87 -48.35
CA LYS A 95 -17.82 18.47 -49.16
C LYS A 95 -19.12 18.54 -48.39
N LEU A 96 -19.09 18.18 -47.11
CA LEU A 96 -20.25 18.18 -46.23
C LEU A 96 -20.78 19.60 -45.96
N ILE A 97 -19.89 20.57 -45.75
CA ILE A 97 -20.26 21.90 -45.21
C ILE A 97 -20.41 23.00 -46.27
N LYS A 98 -20.33 22.68 -47.57
CA LYS A 98 -20.26 23.63 -48.71
C LYS A 98 -21.31 24.75 -48.75
N LYS A 99 -22.39 24.62 -47.99
CA LYS A 99 -23.55 25.52 -48.06
C LYS A 99 -23.54 26.65 -47.04
N THR A 100 -22.58 26.68 -46.12
CA THR A 100 -22.53 27.71 -45.07
C THR A 100 -21.09 27.98 -44.61
N THR A 101 -20.89 29.18 -44.08
CA THR A 101 -19.66 29.61 -43.39
C THR A 101 -19.92 29.91 -41.91
N ASN A 102 -21.17 29.78 -41.44
CA ASN A 102 -21.52 30.01 -40.04
C ASN A 102 -21.01 28.85 -39.18
N LYS A 103 -20.10 29.13 -38.23
CA LYS A 103 -19.43 28.08 -37.43
C LYS A 103 -20.41 27.22 -36.63
N LYS A 104 -21.46 27.79 -36.04
CA LYS A 104 -22.49 27.04 -35.31
C LYS A 104 -23.27 26.11 -36.22
N GLU A 105 -23.67 26.60 -37.40
CA GLU A 105 -24.38 25.80 -38.39
C GLU A 105 -23.50 24.65 -38.92
N ILE A 106 -22.22 24.94 -39.19
CA ILE A 106 -21.23 23.93 -39.57
C ILE A 106 -21.11 22.86 -38.49
N ALA A 107 -20.94 23.25 -37.22
CA ALA A 107 -20.86 22.31 -36.11
C ALA A 107 -22.11 21.42 -36.02
N LYS A 108 -23.30 21.98 -36.27
CA LYS A 108 -24.59 21.27 -36.27
C LYS A 108 -24.72 20.31 -37.45
N ILE A 109 -24.27 20.70 -38.64
CA ILE A 109 -24.26 19.84 -39.84
C ILE A 109 -23.37 18.63 -39.59
N ILE A 110 -22.16 18.84 -39.07
CA ILE A 110 -21.23 17.77 -38.74
C ILE A 110 -21.83 16.84 -37.67
N HIS A 111 -22.33 17.40 -36.57
CA HIS A 111 -22.99 16.65 -35.49
C HIS A 111 -24.12 15.76 -36.01
N ASN A 112 -25.05 16.35 -36.76
CA ASN A 112 -26.22 15.64 -37.28
C ASN A 112 -25.81 14.56 -38.28
N TRP A 113 -24.81 14.82 -39.12
CA TRP A 113 -24.28 13.81 -40.03
C TRP A 113 -23.77 12.59 -39.24
N ILE A 114 -22.99 12.81 -38.18
CA ILE A 114 -22.49 11.72 -37.32
C ILE A 114 -23.67 10.95 -36.70
N CYS A 115 -24.64 11.62 -36.09
CA CYS A 115 -25.81 10.98 -35.48
C CYS A 115 -26.63 10.14 -36.46
N GLU A 116 -26.70 10.54 -37.73
CA GLU A 116 -27.46 9.84 -38.77
C GLU A 116 -26.71 8.68 -39.39
N ASN A 117 -25.37 8.76 -39.45
CA ASN A 117 -24.57 7.85 -40.26
C ASN A 117 -23.79 6.84 -39.43
N ILE A 118 -23.51 7.11 -38.15
CA ILE A 118 -22.72 6.23 -37.30
C ILE A 118 -23.64 5.47 -36.33
N LYS A 119 -23.47 4.15 -36.25
CA LYS A 119 -24.23 3.28 -35.35
C LYS A 119 -23.44 2.98 -34.10
N TYR A 120 -24.13 2.95 -32.95
CA TYR A 120 -23.52 2.50 -31.71
C TYR A 120 -23.26 1.00 -31.75
N ALA A 121 -22.07 0.56 -31.37
CA ALA A 121 -21.71 -0.84 -31.33
C ALA A 121 -22.49 -1.60 -30.25
N THR A 122 -22.87 -2.84 -30.54
CA THR A 122 -23.61 -3.70 -29.60
C THR A 122 -22.79 -4.93 -29.25
N HIS A 123 -23.11 -5.57 -28.11
CA HIS A 123 -22.37 -6.73 -27.61
C HIS A 123 -22.22 -7.87 -28.63
N ASN A 124 -23.25 -8.08 -29.47
CA ASN A 124 -23.27 -9.13 -30.49
C ASN A 124 -22.93 -8.60 -31.90
N GLY A 125 -22.49 -7.35 -32.01
CA GLY A 125 -22.18 -6.68 -33.27
C GLY A 125 -20.69 -6.70 -33.62
N PRO A 126 -20.30 -6.05 -34.73
CA PRO A 126 -18.91 -5.82 -35.06
C PRO A 126 -18.19 -5.03 -33.95
N ALA A 127 -16.88 -5.28 -33.80
CA ALA A 127 -16.05 -4.54 -32.86
C ALA A 127 -16.15 -3.03 -33.11
N PRO A 128 -16.28 -2.20 -32.06
CA PRO A 128 -16.37 -0.76 -32.20
C PRO A 128 -15.05 -0.15 -32.66
N GLU A 129 -15.13 0.89 -33.47
CA GLU A 129 -13.99 1.75 -33.80
C GLU A 129 -13.91 2.97 -32.88
N ILE A 130 -12.68 3.43 -32.65
CA ILE A 130 -12.37 4.66 -31.93
C ILE A 130 -11.48 5.63 -32.73
N GLU A 131 -10.74 5.11 -33.73
CA GLU A 131 -9.91 5.92 -34.63
C GLU A 131 -10.80 6.65 -35.64
N PRO A 132 -10.67 7.98 -35.81
CA PRO A 132 -11.60 8.76 -36.61
C PRO A 132 -11.81 8.23 -38.04
N ILE A 133 -10.74 7.86 -38.73
CA ILE A 133 -10.81 7.36 -40.11
C ILE A 133 -11.58 6.04 -40.20
N LYS A 134 -11.35 5.12 -39.27
CA LYS A 134 -12.05 3.84 -39.21
C LYS A 134 -13.53 4.02 -38.86
N VAL A 135 -13.86 4.98 -38.01
CA VAL A 135 -15.25 5.34 -37.71
C VAL A 135 -15.94 5.87 -38.97
N LEU A 136 -15.28 6.76 -39.73
CA LEU A 136 -15.82 7.30 -40.99
C LEU A 136 -16.08 6.19 -42.03
N GLU A 137 -15.17 5.22 -42.16
CA GLU A 137 -15.28 4.11 -43.10
C GLU A 137 -16.31 3.06 -42.68
N ARG A 138 -16.23 2.58 -41.44
CA ARG A 138 -17.02 1.44 -40.95
C ARG A 138 -18.37 1.83 -40.37
N LYS A 139 -18.51 3.08 -39.93
CA LYS A 139 -19.76 3.64 -39.41
C LYS A 139 -20.31 2.92 -38.17
N ILE A 140 -19.45 2.27 -37.38
CA ILE A 140 -19.80 1.59 -36.13
C ILE A 140 -18.78 1.99 -35.06
N ALA A 141 -19.25 2.55 -33.95
CA ALA A 141 -18.38 3.09 -32.90
C ALA A 141 -19.01 2.98 -31.50
N VAL A 142 -18.19 3.16 -30.45
CA VAL A 142 -18.65 3.53 -29.10
C VAL A 142 -18.52 5.03 -28.89
N CYS A 143 -18.97 5.57 -27.75
CA CYS A 143 -18.93 7.00 -27.44
C CYS A 143 -17.57 7.66 -27.76
N GLY A 144 -16.46 6.99 -27.46
CA GLY A 144 -15.11 7.43 -27.84
C GLY A 144 -14.96 7.68 -29.34
N GLY A 145 -15.38 6.75 -30.21
CA GLY A 145 -15.29 6.92 -31.66
C GLY A 145 -16.22 8.01 -32.22
N PHE A 146 -17.42 8.16 -31.66
CA PHE A 146 -18.32 9.28 -32.01
C PHE A 146 -17.66 10.63 -31.71
N SER A 147 -17.18 10.80 -30.48
CA SER A 147 -16.57 12.04 -30.02
C SER A 147 -15.23 12.34 -30.71
N ASN A 148 -14.41 11.31 -30.97
CA ASN A 148 -13.15 11.43 -31.68
C ASN A 148 -13.34 11.87 -33.15
N LEU A 149 -14.27 11.24 -33.88
CA LEU A 149 -14.59 11.66 -35.23
C LEU A 149 -15.16 13.09 -35.24
N TYR A 150 -16.01 13.42 -34.27
CA TYR A 150 -16.58 14.76 -34.17
C TYR A 150 -15.50 15.82 -33.95
N LYS A 151 -14.56 15.56 -33.03
CA LYS A 151 -13.41 16.41 -32.74
C LYS A 151 -12.64 16.78 -34.00
N VAL A 152 -12.17 15.77 -34.74
CA VAL A 152 -11.32 16.01 -35.91
C VAL A 152 -12.08 16.66 -37.06
N MET A 153 -13.37 16.36 -37.23
CA MET A 153 -14.18 17.02 -38.25
C MET A 153 -14.40 18.50 -37.96
N LEU A 154 -14.58 18.86 -36.68
CA LEU A 154 -14.66 20.26 -36.24
C LEU A 154 -13.32 20.97 -36.39
N ASP A 155 -12.21 20.31 -36.08
CA ASP A 155 -10.86 20.88 -36.24
C ASP A 155 -10.56 21.20 -37.71
N GLU A 156 -10.91 20.29 -38.65
CA GLU A 156 -10.77 20.57 -40.09
C GLU A 156 -11.73 21.64 -40.61
N ALA A 157 -12.76 21.98 -39.82
CA ALA A 157 -13.67 23.09 -40.07
C ALA A 157 -13.27 24.39 -39.35
N ASP A 158 -12.09 24.44 -38.71
CA ASP A 158 -11.60 25.58 -37.92
C ASP A 158 -12.55 25.95 -36.76
N ILE A 159 -13.12 24.94 -36.10
CA ILE A 159 -13.99 25.10 -34.94
C ILE A 159 -13.30 24.54 -33.69
N ALA A 160 -12.92 25.43 -32.78
CA ALA A 160 -12.32 25.05 -31.51
C ALA A 160 -13.31 24.21 -30.71
N ASN A 161 -12.81 23.08 -30.20
CA ASN A 161 -13.61 22.15 -29.43
C ASN A 161 -12.72 21.25 -28.57
N VAL A 162 -13.31 20.65 -27.54
CA VAL A 162 -12.60 19.90 -26.50
C VAL A 162 -13.28 18.55 -26.32
N ILE A 163 -12.49 17.48 -26.23
CA ILE A 163 -13.00 16.17 -25.81
C ILE A 163 -13.07 16.13 -24.28
N LEU A 164 -14.16 15.60 -23.75
CA LEU A 164 -14.37 15.38 -22.33
C LEU A 164 -14.70 13.94 -22.04
N THR A 165 -14.22 13.46 -20.90
CA THR A 165 -14.70 12.21 -20.30
C THR A 165 -15.35 12.49 -18.95
N GLY A 166 -16.29 11.64 -18.60
CA GLY A 166 -16.97 11.70 -17.32
C GLY A 166 -17.99 10.59 -17.17
N ASN A 167 -19.05 10.86 -16.41
CA ASN A 167 -20.13 9.91 -16.21
C ASN A 167 -21.41 10.39 -16.87
N SER A 168 -22.11 9.46 -17.51
CA SER A 168 -23.51 9.58 -17.86
C SER A 168 -24.38 8.76 -16.90
N ILE A 169 -25.71 8.79 -17.06
CA ILE A 169 -26.62 7.87 -16.36
C ILE A 169 -26.37 6.39 -16.68
N TYR A 170 -25.63 6.09 -17.74
CA TYR A 170 -25.28 4.72 -18.17
C TYR A 170 -23.83 4.33 -17.85
N GLY A 171 -23.10 5.18 -17.10
CA GLY A 171 -21.71 4.95 -16.72
C GLY A 171 -20.71 5.84 -17.47
N ALA A 172 -19.46 5.41 -17.53
CA ALA A 172 -18.37 6.18 -18.16
C ALA A 172 -18.70 6.55 -19.60
N HIS A 173 -18.48 7.82 -19.96
CA HIS A 173 -18.90 8.37 -21.25
C HIS A 173 -17.94 9.44 -21.75
N GLN A 174 -17.95 9.68 -23.07
CA GLN A 174 -17.11 10.67 -23.75
C GLN A 174 -17.96 11.52 -24.71
N TRP A 175 -17.77 12.84 -24.68
CA TRP A 175 -18.48 13.82 -25.51
C TRP A 175 -17.60 15.05 -25.81
N ASN A 176 -18.16 16.05 -26.49
CA ASN A 176 -17.43 17.25 -26.90
C ASN A 176 -17.99 18.52 -26.24
N LEU A 177 -17.14 19.54 -26.12
CA LEU A 177 -17.51 20.91 -25.79
C LEU A 177 -17.12 21.78 -26.97
N ILE A 178 -18.06 22.55 -27.51
CA ILE A 178 -17.84 23.44 -28.65
C ILE A 178 -17.53 24.84 -28.11
N VAL A 179 -16.53 25.49 -28.69
CA VAL A 179 -16.08 26.84 -28.31
C VAL A 179 -16.09 27.70 -29.57
N LEU A 180 -17.16 28.47 -29.77
CA LEU A 180 -17.28 29.34 -30.95
C LEU A 180 -16.69 30.72 -30.70
N ASP A 181 -16.95 31.27 -29.51
CA ASP A 181 -16.34 32.48 -28.93
C ASP A 181 -16.53 32.47 -27.40
N ASP A 182 -16.16 33.55 -26.71
CA ASP A 182 -16.25 33.67 -25.25
C ASP A 182 -17.69 33.56 -24.69
N ASN A 183 -18.70 33.84 -25.50
CA ASN A 183 -20.11 33.85 -25.12
C ASN A 183 -20.87 32.62 -25.62
N GLU A 184 -20.33 31.89 -26.59
CA GLU A 184 -20.98 30.74 -27.20
C GLU A 184 -20.15 29.46 -27.01
N ILE A 185 -20.32 28.89 -25.81
CA ILE A 185 -19.68 27.65 -25.35
C ILE A 185 -20.76 26.68 -24.87
N PHE A 186 -20.81 25.49 -25.43
CA PHE A 186 -21.85 24.51 -25.08
C PHE A 186 -21.39 23.07 -25.23
N TYR A 187 -21.96 22.19 -24.41
CA TYR A 187 -21.75 20.75 -24.51
C TYR A 187 -22.50 20.18 -25.70
N SER A 188 -21.87 19.25 -26.40
CA SER A 188 -22.40 18.60 -27.60
C SER A 188 -22.05 17.11 -27.60
N ASP A 189 -23.06 16.25 -27.71
CA ASP A 189 -22.88 14.80 -27.69
C ASP A 189 -23.56 14.11 -28.88
N ALA A 190 -22.75 13.77 -29.88
CA ALA A 190 -23.19 13.07 -31.08
C ALA A 190 -23.65 11.63 -30.82
N THR A 191 -23.29 11.04 -29.68
CA THR A 191 -23.69 9.67 -29.30
C THR A 191 -25.15 9.60 -28.89
N TRP A 192 -25.68 10.66 -28.26
CA TRP A 192 -27.06 10.71 -27.75
C TRP A 192 -28.06 11.34 -28.74
N GLY A 193 -27.61 11.57 -29.96
CA GLY A 193 -28.45 11.99 -31.09
C GLY A 193 -28.66 13.50 -31.16
N LYS A 194 -29.39 13.93 -32.20
CA LYS A 194 -29.50 15.35 -32.61
C LYS A 194 -29.97 16.33 -31.53
N ALA A 195 -30.74 15.84 -30.55
CA ALA A 195 -31.22 16.66 -29.43
C ALA A 195 -30.09 17.10 -28.48
N TYR A 196 -28.92 16.47 -28.56
CA TYR A 196 -27.74 16.76 -27.73
C TYR A 196 -26.70 17.63 -28.43
N PHE A 197 -27.05 18.30 -29.53
CA PHE A 197 -26.13 19.23 -30.19
C PHE A 197 -25.78 20.44 -29.29
N GLU A 198 -26.79 21.06 -28.68
CA GLU A 198 -26.66 22.25 -27.83
C GLU A 198 -27.78 22.21 -26.78
N LYS A 199 -27.70 21.25 -25.85
CA LYS A 199 -28.63 21.26 -24.71
C LYS A 199 -28.27 22.40 -23.77
N THR A 200 -29.29 22.95 -23.11
CA THR A 200 -29.06 23.83 -21.96
C THR A 200 -28.22 23.11 -20.91
N ILE A 201 -27.39 23.85 -20.19
CA ILE A 201 -26.55 23.25 -19.16
C ILE A 201 -27.39 22.58 -18.06
N GLU A 202 -28.56 23.14 -17.75
CA GLU A 202 -29.53 22.56 -16.83
C GLU A 202 -30.07 21.22 -17.32
N ASP A 203 -30.37 21.07 -18.61
CA ASP A 203 -30.86 19.80 -19.16
C ASP A 203 -29.75 18.77 -19.35
N PHE A 204 -28.57 19.20 -19.79
CA PHE A 204 -27.40 18.32 -19.96
C PHE A 204 -26.93 17.75 -18.61
N SER A 205 -27.02 18.55 -17.53
CA SER A 205 -26.62 18.12 -16.19
C SER A 205 -27.54 17.08 -15.55
N LYS A 206 -28.73 16.82 -16.13
CA LYS A 206 -29.61 15.73 -15.67
C LYS A 206 -29.00 14.37 -15.91
N ASP A 207 -28.14 14.25 -16.92
CA ASP A 207 -27.62 12.97 -17.35
C ASP A 207 -26.12 12.94 -17.62
N HIS A 208 -25.42 14.07 -17.66
CA HIS A 208 -23.97 14.14 -17.88
C HIS A 208 -23.23 14.88 -16.77
N LYS A 209 -22.05 14.36 -16.40
CA LYS A 209 -21.13 14.98 -15.45
C LYS A 209 -19.69 14.90 -15.95
N PRO A 210 -19.01 16.02 -16.25
CA PRO A 210 -17.64 16.02 -16.70
C PRO A 210 -16.69 15.63 -15.56
N GLN A 211 -15.61 14.95 -15.92
CA GLN A 211 -14.52 14.63 -15.01
C GLN A 211 -13.18 15.13 -15.53
N LYS A 212 -12.92 15.02 -16.83
CA LYS A 212 -11.66 15.48 -17.44
C LYS A 212 -11.90 16.17 -18.78
N MET A 213 -11.13 17.23 -19.04
CA MET A 213 -10.96 17.83 -20.37
C MET A 213 -9.59 17.48 -20.93
N TYR A 214 -9.52 17.15 -22.22
CA TYR A 214 -8.28 16.76 -22.88
C TYR A 214 -7.78 17.81 -23.84
N GLY A 215 -6.46 17.92 -23.97
CA GLY A 215 -5.83 18.87 -24.87
C GLY A 215 -5.98 20.34 -24.45
N VAL A 216 -6.33 20.60 -23.18
CA VAL A 216 -6.57 21.96 -22.64
C VAL A 216 -5.80 22.12 -21.33
N SER A 217 -5.14 23.27 -21.17
CA SER A 217 -4.49 23.64 -19.91
C SER A 217 -4.41 25.16 -19.76
N LEU A 218 -4.55 25.66 -18.53
CA LEU A 218 -4.27 27.05 -18.19
C LEU A 218 -2.86 27.16 -17.62
N GLN A 219 -2.01 27.97 -18.26
CA GLN A 219 -0.60 28.11 -17.91
C GLN A 219 -0.36 29.37 -17.07
N THR A 220 0.41 29.22 -16.00
CA THR A 220 0.92 30.34 -15.19
C THR A 220 2.43 30.15 -14.96
N LYS A 221 3.07 31.16 -14.38
CA LYS A 221 4.50 31.08 -14.02
C LYS A 221 4.80 29.92 -13.07
N GLU A 222 3.90 29.61 -12.15
CA GLU A 222 4.15 28.64 -11.07
C GLU A 222 3.56 27.27 -11.37
N PHE A 223 2.40 27.23 -12.03
CA PHE A 223 1.63 26.01 -12.26
C PHE A 223 1.03 25.94 -13.66
N GLU A 224 0.83 24.72 -14.15
CA GLU A 224 -0.12 24.39 -15.20
C GLU A 224 -1.37 23.79 -14.54
N TYR A 225 -2.55 24.28 -14.93
CA TYR A 225 -3.84 23.81 -14.44
C TYR A 225 -4.59 23.04 -15.53
N GLU A 226 -5.38 22.05 -15.12
CA GLU A 226 -6.29 21.30 -15.98
C GLU A 226 -7.67 21.16 -15.34
N PHE A 227 -8.69 20.84 -16.15
CA PHE A 227 -9.97 20.37 -15.62
C PHE A 227 -9.88 18.87 -15.41
N PHE A 228 -9.66 18.43 -14.17
CA PHE A 228 -9.62 17.04 -13.77
C PHE A 228 -10.13 16.86 -12.34
N HIS A 229 -11.36 16.36 -12.19
CA HIS A 229 -12.11 16.35 -10.92
C HIS A 229 -12.25 17.77 -10.31
N GLY A 230 -12.66 18.72 -11.16
CA GLY A 230 -12.64 20.15 -10.88
C GLY A 230 -11.36 20.81 -11.40
N ILE A 231 -10.96 21.96 -10.83
CA ILE A 231 -9.73 22.63 -11.24
C ILE A 231 -8.54 21.97 -10.52
N SER A 232 -7.63 21.40 -11.32
CA SER A 232 -6.52 20.58 -10.85
C SER A 232 -5.17 21.24 -11.13
N ILE A 233 -4.22 21.09 -10.21
CA ILE A 233 -2.80 21.31 -10.53
C ILE A 233 -2.30 20.15 -11.38
N LYS A 234 -2.04 20.39 -12.65
CA LYS A 234 -1.50 19.41 -13.60
C LYS A 234 0.02 19.27 -13.48
N LYS A 235 0.72 20.40 -13.32
CA LYS A 235 2.19 20.46 -13.28
C LYS A 235 2.67 21.63 -12.44
N ILE A 236 3.81 21.44 -11.80
CA ILE A 236 4.57 22.48 -11.09
C ILE A 236 5.67 22.96 -12.04
N ASN A 237 5.67 24.25 -12.40
CA ASN A 237 6.59 24.82 -13.37
C ASN A 237 7.90 25.30 -12.72
N ASN A 238 7.84 25.83 -11.49
CA ASN A 238 9.03 26.24 -10.75
C ASN A 238 9.42 25.22 -9.69
N LEU A 239 10.36 24.36 -10.06
CA LEU A 239 10.85 23.28 -9.22
C LEU A 239 12.11 23.66 -8.40
N GLU A 240 12.63 24.90 -8.53
CA GLU A 240 13.73 25.35 -7.65
C GLU A 240 13.25 25.50 -6.19
N GLN A 241 11.94 25.67 -5.99
CA GLN A 241 11.33 25.78 -4.69
C GLN A 241 11.12 24.41 -4.06
N LYS A 242 11.77 24.16 -2.91
CA LYS A 242 11.56 22.93 -2.12
C LYS A 242 10.19 22.84 -1.46
N VAL A 243 9.51 23.98 -1.28
CA VAL A 243 8.18 24.05 -0.65
C VAL A 243 7.23 24.63 -1.68
N VAL A 244 6.18 23.88 -2.00
CA VAL A 244 5.17 24.27 -2.99
C VAL A 244 3.86 24.51 -2.27
N ASN A 245 3.33 25.73 -2.42
CA ASN A 245 2.03 26.12 -1.87
C ASN A 245 0.96 25.95 -2.94
N ILE A 246 0.10 24.95 -2.78
CA ILE A 246 -1.01 24.74 -3.70
C ILE A 246 -2.06 25.84 -3.43
N PRO A 247 -2.37 26.71 -4.41
CA PRO A 247 -3.31 27.79 -4.21
C PRO A 247 -4.73 27.24 -4.00
N SER A 248 -5.57 27.96 -3.25
CA SER A 248 -6.98 27.60 -3.07
C SER A 248 -7.86 28.01 -4.26
N GLU A 249 -7.39 28.96 -5.08
CA GLU A 249 -8.12 29.49 -6.23
C GLU A 249 -7.17 29.99 -7.32
N ILE A 250 -7.70 30.08 -8.55
CA ILE A 250 -7.07 30.71 -9.70
C ILE A 250 -8.16 31.44 -10.50
N ASN A 251 -7.97 32.73 -10.77
CA ASN A 251 -8.93 33.58 -11.48
C ASN A 251 -10.38 33.49 -10.92
N GLY A 252 -10.53 33.39 -9.60
CA GLY A 252 -11.83 33.24 -8.93
C GLY A 252 -12.43 31.83 -8.97
N LEU A 253 -11.77 30.86 -9.63
CA LEU A 253 -12.16 29.45 -9.65
C LEU A 253 -11.43 28.70 -8.54
N LYS A 254 -12.16 27.92 -7.74
CA LYS A 254 -11.55 27.11 -6.66
C LYS A 254 -10.72 25.98 -7.24
N VAL A 255 -9.50 25.83 -6.75
CA VAL A 255 -8.64 24.68 -7.01
C VAL A 255 -9.04 23.57 -6.05
N THR A 256 -9.43 22.42 -6.60
CA THR A 256 -10.03 21.32 -5.84
C THR A 256 -9.26 20.01 -5.95
N SER A 257 -8.30 19.92 -6.87
CA SER A 257 -7.55 18.70 -7.11
C SER A 257 -6.06 18.90 -7.41
N ILE A 258 -5.31 17.82 -7.26
CA ILE A 258 -3.89 17.72 -7.63
C ILE A 258 -3.71 16.47 -8.48
N SER A 259 -3.18 16.64 -9.69
CA SER A 259 -2.90 15.57 -10.65
C SER A 259 -1.67 14.77 -10.24
N ASN A 260 -1.63 13.49 -10.58
CA ASN A 260 -0.46 12.63 -10.36
C ASN A 260 0.77 13.14 -11.12
N HIS A 261 0.56 13.78 -12.28
CA HIS A 261 1.61 14.44 -13.06
C HIS A 261 2.30 15.59 -12.32
N ALA A 262 1.59 16.25 -11.39
CA ALA A 262 2.19 17.30 -10.56
C ALA A 262 3.08 16.72 -9.43
N LEU A 263 2.83 15.47 -9.04
CA LEU A 263 3.53 14.79 -7.94
C LEU A 263 4.62 13.83 -8.42
N ASN A 264 4.71 13.58 -9.72
CA ASN A 264 5.63 12.63 -10.34
C ASN A 264 6.50 13.24 -11.44
N ASN A 265 7.63 12.57 -11.66
CA ASN A 265 8.61 12.92 -12.67
C ASN A 265 8.67 11.89 -13.83
N GLU A 266 7.51 11.44 -14.35
CA GLU A 266 7.50 10.37 -15.35
C GLU A 266 8.20 10.74 -16.66
N SER A 267 8.23 12.03 -17.02
CA SER A 267 8.78 12.51 -18.30
C SER A 267 10.18 13.15 -18.21
N GLN A 268 10.75 13.37 -17.01
CA GLN A 268 12.03 14.08 -16.83
C GLN A 268 12.94 13.42 -15.80
N ARG A 269 12.90 12.07 -15.71
CA ARG A 269 13.55 11.25 -14.67
C ARG A 269 14.98 11.65 -14.31
N GLU A 270 15.80 12.09 -15.25
CA GLU A 270 17.20 12.47 -14.99
C GLU A 270 17.37 13.93 -14.51
N ALA A 271 16.64 14.89 -15.08
CA ALA A 271 16.79 16.31 -14.76
C ALA A 271 16.22 16.69 -13.37
N LEU A 272 15.20 15.96 -12.92
CA LEU A 272 14.52 16.22 -11.64
C LEU A 272 14.72 15.10 -10.61
N ALA A 273 15.64 14.15 -10.81
CA ALA A 273 15.88 13.01 -9.91
C ALA A 273 16.16 13.41 -8.45
N ASN A 274 16.74 14.60 -8.24
CA ASN A 274 17.17 15.09 -6.94
C ASN A 274 16.15 16.02 -6.27
N GLN A 275 15.01 16.26 -6.93
CA GLN A 275 13.96 17.14 -6.43
C GLN A 275 13.18 16.48 -5.31
N LYS A 276 13.02 17.22 -4.21
CA LYS A 276 12.32 16.76 -3.00
C LYS A 276 11.45 17.89 -2.52
N LEU A 277 10.15 17.75 -2.76
CA LEU A 277 9.17 18.79 -2.52
C LEU A 277 8.37 18.51 -1.25
N THR A 278 8.15 19.57 -0.48
CA THR A 278 7.09 19.63 0.53
C THR A 278 5.88 20.28 -0.11
N ILE A 279 4.75 19.57 -0.17
CA ILE A 279 3.52 20.05 -0.78
C ILE A 279 2.56 20.54 0.33
N ASN A 280 2.36 21.85 0.39
CA ASN A 280 1.36 22.46 1.27
C ASN A 280 0.00 22.43 0.55
N VAL A 281 -0.94 21.67 1.11
CA VAL A 281 -2.27 21.41 0.54
C VAL A 281 -3.32 22.29 1.23
N SER A 282 -4.03 23.08 0.43
CA SER A 282 -5.06 24.00 0.91
C SER A 282 -6.34 23.27 1.38
N SER A 283 -7.26 24.01 2.01
CA SER A 283 -8.53 23.46 2.51
C SER A 283 -9.54 23.14 1.42
N THR A 284 -9.36 23.66 0.20
CA THR A 284 -10.24 23.44 -0.95
C THR A 284 -9.96 22.14 -1.68
N ILE A 285 -8.77 21.55 -1.50
CA ILE A 285 -8.39 20.29 -2.15
C ILE A 285 -9.21 19.14 -1.57
N SER A 286 -10.03 18.52 -2.42
CA SER A 286 -10.85 17.35 -2.10
C SER A 286 -10.40 16.08 -2.80
N LYS A 287 -9.42 16.17 -3.72
CA LYS A 287 -8.91 15.03 -4.48
C LYS A 287 -7.41 15.18 -4.74
N ILE A 288 -6.62 14.16 -4.41
CA ILE A 288 -5.19 14.09 -4.75
C ILE A 288 -4.99 12.77 -5.48
N GLU A 289 -4.46 12.84 -6.71
CA GLU A 289 -4.08 11.67 -7.50
C GLU A 289 -2.60 11.38 -7.28
N PHE A 290 -2.29 10.19 -6.79
CA PHE A 290 -0.93 9.78 -6.41
C PHE A 290 -0.54 8.41 -6.99
N GLU A 291 -1.33 7.86 -7.89
CA GLU A 291 -1.00 6.63 -8.63
C GLU A 291 -0.40 7.00 -9.99
N PRO A 292 0.75 6.42 -10.40
CA PRO A 292 1.44 5.27 -9.77
C PRO A 292 2.49 5.63 -8.70
N GLY A 293 2.59 6.88 -8.24
CA GLY A 293 3.51 7.23 -7.15
C GLY A 293 3.59 8.72 -6.80
N THR A 294 4.62 9.11 -6.05
CA THR A 294 4.89 10.49 -5.63
C THR A 294 6.38 10.82 -5.70
N SER A 295 6.99 10.51 -6.83
CA SER A 295 8.46 10.56 -7.06
C SER A 295 9.12 11.94 -6.92
N LEU A 296 8.36 13.03 -6.83
CA LEU A 296 8.87 14.38 -6.51
C LEU A 296 8.67 14.77 -5.04
N VAL A 297 7.85 14.04 -4.29
CA VAL A 297 7.35 14.46 -2.98
C VAL A 297 8.17 13.83 -1.86
N GLU A 298 8.61 14.67 -0.93
CA GLU A 298 9.23 14.28 0.35
C GLU A 298 8.22 14.31 1.50
N SER A 299 7.32 15.30 1.52
CA SER A 299 6.28 15.40 2.55
C SER A 299 5.05 16.18 2.10
N PHE A 300 3.91 15.90 2.72
CA PHE A 300 2.68 16.69 2.64
C PHE A 300 2.46 17.50 3.91
N ASN A 301 1.88 18.67 3.78
CA ASN A 301 1.38 19.47 4.89
C ASN A 301 -0.06 19.86 4.57
N ILE A 302 -1.01 19.26 5.27
CA ILE A 302 -2.44 19.44 4.98
C ILE A 302 -3.00 20.52 5.89
N SER A 303 -3.68 21.50 5.29
CA SER A 303 -4.42 22.51 6.05
C SER A 303 -5.35 21.86 7.09
N LYS A 304 -5.35 22.40 8.33
CA LYS A 304 -6.22 21.92 9.41
C LYS A 304 -7.71 21.98 9.06
N GLU A 305 -8.07 22.95 8.21
CA GLU A 305 -9.43 23.17 7.71
C GLU A 305 -9.82 22.22 6.57
N ASN A 306 -8.87 21.47 5.99
CA ASN A 306 -9.17 20.47 4.97
C ASN A 306 -10.08 19.39 5.58
N LYS A 307 -11.20 19.09 4.91
CA LYS A 307 -12.23 18.17 5.41
C LYS A 307 -12.03 16.72 4.97
N VAL A 308 -11.13 16.47 4.03
CA VAL A 308 -10.96 15.15 3.38
C VAL A 308 -9.69 14.45 3.86
N TYR A 309 -8.60 15.22 4.00
CA TYR A 309 -7.28 14.70 4.28
C TYR A 309 -6.70 15.24 5.58
N SER A 310 -5.67 14.57 6.06
CA SER A 310 -4.75 15.08 7.07
C SER A 310 -3.36 14.55 6.79
N ASP A 311 -2.32 15.23 7.26
CA ASP A 311 -0.99 14.62 7.35
C ASP A 311 -0.69 14.16 8.76
N TYR A 312 0.17 13.14 8.84
CA TYR A 312 0.83 12.75 10.08
C TYR A 312 2.33 12.65 9.80
N ASN A 313 3.09 13.63 10.31
CA ASN A 313 4.54 13.75 10.09
C ASN A 313 4.96 13.84 8.61
N GLY A 314 4.11 14.38 7.74
CA GLY A 314 4.41 14.48 6.30
C GLY A 314 3.82 13.36 5.43
N ILE A 315 3.17 12.36 6.01
CA ILE A 315 2.51 11.25 5.32
C ILE A 315 1.04 11.58 5.12
N LEU A 316 0.46 11.25 3.96
CA LEU A 316 -0.94 11.54 3.63
C LEU A 316 -1.88 10.49 4.24
N TYR A 317 -2.91 10.96 4.93
CA TYR A 317 -3.94 10.17 5.58
C TYR A 317 -5.35 10.63 5.23
N SER A 318 -6.33 9.75 5.44
CA SER A 318 -7.73 10.14 5.60
C SER A 318 -7.88 11.13 6.76
N LYS A 319 -8.91 11.96 6.75
CA LYS A 319 -9.14 12.99 7.78
C LYS A 319 -9.12 12.47 9.23
N ASP A 320 -9.57 11.24 9.44
CA ASP A 320 -9.67 10.56 10.73
C ASP A 320 -8.45 9.67 11.07
N TYR A 321 -7.46 9.63 10.18
CA TYR A 321 -6.27 8.77 10.23
C TYR A 321 -6.53 7.26 10.16
N SER A 322 -7.75 6.83 9.82
CA SER A 322 -8.10 5.41 9.70
C SER A 322 -7.42 4.72 8.51
N THR A 323 -7.07 5.48 7.47
CA THR A 323 -6.40 4.98 6.27
C THR A 323 -5.13 5.79 6.00
N LEU A 324 -3.99 5.12 5.96
CA LEU A 324 -2.77 5.67 5.35
C LEU A 324 -2.98 5.65 3.84
N LEU A 325 -2.92 6.82 3.19
CA LEU A 325 -3.21 6.97 1.76
C LEU A 325 -1.96 7.01 0.89
N ASN A 326 -0.88 7.63 1.37
CA ASN A 326 0.39 7.66 0.63
C ASN A 326 1.56 7.97 1.57
N VAL A 327 2.62 7.17 1.49
CA VAL A 327 3.95 7.58 1.99
C VAL A 327 4.72 8.18 0.81
N PRO A 328 5.17 9.44 0.89
CA PRO A 328 5.90 10.07 -0.21
C PRO A 328 7.13 9.27 -0.63
N ALA A 329 7.39 9.14 -1.94
CA ALA A 329 8.51 8.31 -2.41
C ALA A 329 9.89 8.83 -1.99
N ASN A 330 10.03 10.13 -1.71
CA ASN A 330 11.26 10.73 -1.15
C ASN A 330 11.22 10.93 0.37
N TYR A 331 10.23 10.36 1.06
CA TYR A 331 10.16 10.42 2.52
C TYR A 331 11.43 9.82 3.13
N ASN A 332 12.14 10.60 3.95
CA ASN A 332 13.48 10.27 4.44
C ASN A 332 13.54 10.05 5.96
N LYS A 333 12.39 10.00 6.63
CA LYS A 333 12.26 9.78 8.06
C LYS A 333 11.76 8.36 8.33
N VAL A 334 11.71 7.98 9.61
CA VAL A 334 11.00 6.76 10.03
C VAL A 334 9.51 6.94 9.72
N VAL A 335 8.93 6.00 8.99
CA VAL A 335 7.49 5.97 8.74
C VAL A 335 6.80 5.58 10.03
N THR A 336 5.95 6.46 10.58
CA THR A 336 5.23 6.18 11.83
C THR A 336 3.74 6.02 11.54
N ILE A 337 3.22 4.81 11.71
CA ILE A 337 1.80 4.49 11.51
C ILE A 337 1.00 4.97 12.73
N HIS A 338 0.01 5.82 12.47
CA HIS A 338 -0.84 6.42 13.50
C HIS A 338 -1.70 5.38 14.24
N LYS A 339 -2.04 5.65 15.52
CA LYS A 339 -2.82 4.73 16.37
C LYS A 339 -4.20 4.35 15.82
N ASN A 340 -4.83 5.23 15.04
CA ASN A 340 -6.17 4.98 14.49
C ASN A 340 -6.14 4.20 13.16
N THR A 341 -4.96 3.95 12.59
CA THR A 341 -4.86 3.37 11.24
C THR A 341 -5.24 1.90 11.24
N THR A 342 -6.27 1.58 10.46
CA THR A 342 -6.76 0.22 10.23
C THR A 342 -6.55 -0.23 8.78
N ASN A 343 -6.36 0.70 7.85
CA ASN A 343 -6.19 0.44 6.42
C ASN A 343 -4.92 1.11 5.88
N LEU A 344 -4.33 0.51 4.84
CA LEU A 344 -3.12 0.97 4.15
C LEU A 344 -3.39 1.13 2.64
N ASP A 345 -2.52 1.86 1.97
CA ASP A 345 -2.56 2.25 0.55
C ASP A 345 -2.12 1.13 -0.40
N GLU A 346 -2.85 0.01 -0.48
CA GLU A 346 -2.46 -1.19 -1.26
C GLU A 346 -1.00 -1.69 -1.03
N LYS A 347 -0.31 -1.13 -0.03
CA LYS A 347 1.08 -1.34 0.38
C LYS A 347 2.16 -0.78 -0.57
N GLN A 348 1.79 -0.11 -1.66
CA GLN A 348 2.76 0.31 -2.69
C GLN A 348 3.72 1.40 -2.20
N SER A 349 3.26 2.36 -1.38
CA SER A 349 4.16 3.44 -0.94
C SER A 349 5.32 2.96 -0.07
N PHE A 350 5.18 1.84 0.65
CA PHE A 350 6.27 1.29 1.44
C PHE A 350 7.42 0.73 0.59
N ARG A 351 7.19 0.47 -0.71
CA ARG A 351 8.20 -0.05 -1.64
C ARG A 351 9.18 1.00 -2.13
N ALA A 352 8.96 2.28 -1.87
CA ALA A 352 9.90 3.31 -2.29
C ALA A 352 11.28 3.13 -1.62
N ASN A 353 12.35 3.27 -2.41
CA ASN A 353 13.74 3.01 -1.98
C ASN A 353 14.23 3.89 -0.83
N ASN A 354 13.58 5.04 -0.59
CA ASN A 354 13.93 5.92 0.53
C ASN A 354 13.34 5.44 1.88
N ILE A 355 12.37 4.53 1.85
CA ILE A 355 11.71 4.02 3.05
C ILE A 355 12.56 2.92 3.68
N LYS A 356 13.15 3.21 4.84
CA LYS A 356 14.12 2.31 5.51
C LYS A 356 13.60 1.66 6.78
N LYS A 357 12.75 2.36 7.54
CA LYS A 357 12.22 1.88 8.82
C LYS A 357 10.75 2.26 8.95
N ILE A 358 9.96 1.32 9.47
CA ILE A 358 8.55 1.51 9.79
C ILE A 358 8.38 1.30 11.30
N LYS A 359 7.64 2.20 11.93
CA LYS A 359 7.25 2.15 13.33
C LYS A 359 5.73 2.25 13.41
N VAL A 360 5.11 1.46 14.27
CA VAL A 360 3.69 1.52 14.56
C VAL A 360 3.49 2.11 15.95
N ASP A 361 2.51 3.01 16.10
CA ASP A 361 2.08 3.52 17.40
C ASP A 361 1.67 2.34 18.31
N GLU A 362 2.10 2.36 19.57
CA GLU A 362 1.85 1.28 20.53
C GLU A 362 0.35 1.00 20.76
N ASN A 363 -0.48 2.02 20.60
CA ASN A 363 -1.92 1.95 20.78
C ASN A 363 -2.67 1.52 19.51
N ASN A 364 -1.98 1.32 18.39
CA ASN A 364 -2.60 0.83 17.16
C ASN A 364 -3.15 -0.59 17.37
N GLN A 365 -4.38 -0.85 16.91
CA GLN A 365 -5.06 -2.13 17.12
C GLN A 365 -4.93 -3.11 15.95
N SER A 366 -4.48 -2.66 14.78
CA SER A 366 -4.46 -3.44 13.53
C SER A 366 -3.08 -3.94 13.16
N PHE A 367 -2.04 -3.16 13.45
CA PHE A 367 -0.67 -3.42 13.02
C PHE A 367 0.30 -3.41 14.20
N ALA A 368 1.48 -3.98 13.98
CA ALA A 368 2.61 -3.92 14.90
C ALA A 368 3.93 -3.80 14.14
N SER A 369 4.96 -3.33 14.84
CA SER A 369 6.35 -3.30 14.36
C SER A 369 7.29 -3.53 15.54
N ILE A 370 8.42 -4.15 15.28
CA ILE A 370 9.55 -4.18 16.21
C ILE A 370 10.49 -3.04 15.83
N PHE A 371 10.86 -2.18 16.78
CA PHE A 371 11.79 -1.09 16.52
C PHE A 371 13.15 -1.42 17.13
N SER A 372 14.18 -1.46 16.29
CA SER A 372 15.57 -1.77 16.65
C SER A 372 16.52 -0.76 16.01
N GLU A 373 17.61 -0.47 16.72
CA GLU A 373 18.70 0.35 16.18
C GLU A 373 19.59 -0.45 15.22
N ASN A 374 19.77 -1.74 15.49
CA ASN A 374 20.68 -2.60 14.73
C ASN A 374 20.02 -3.31 13.56
N TYR A 375 18.72 -3.59 13.66
CA TYR A 375 17.98 -4.36 12.67
C TYR A 375 16.78 -3.61 12.13
N ILE A 376 16.49 -3.84 10.85
CA ILE A 376 15.27 -3.39 10.21
C ILE A 376 14.27 -4.55 10.29
N TYR A 377 13.11 -4.27 10.87
CA TYR A 377 11.99 -5.20 10.90
C TYR A 377 10.91 -4.76 9.90
N PRO A 378 10.20 -5.73 9.28
CA PRO A 378 9.00 -5.47 8.51
C PRO A 378 7.86 -4.83 9.32
N LEU A 379 6.83 -4.39 8.61
CA LEU A 379 5.52 -4.12 9.17
C LEU A 379 4.75 -5.44 9.32
N TYR A 380 4.07 -5.61 10.45
CA TYR A 380 3.31 -6.82 10.78
C TYR A 380 1.84 -6.53 11.06
N ASP A 381 1.04 -7.60 11.05
CA ASP A 381 -0.23 -7.62 11.77
C ASP A 381 -0.01 -7.41 13.29
N LYS A 382 -1.10 -7.17 14.02
CA LYS A 382 -1.02 -6.87 15.46
C LYS A 382 -0.37 -8.00 16.27
N GLN A 383 -0.47 -9.24 15.79
CA GLN A 383 0.03 -10.44 16.45
C GLN A 383 1.52 -10.71 16.20
N LEU A 384 2.20 -9.92 15.35
CA LEU A 384 3.59 -10.15 14.91
C LEU A 384 3.76 -11.51 14.20
N GLN A 385 2.70 -12.00 13.54
CA GLN A 385 2.72 -13.28 12.82
C GLN A 385 2.88 -13.05 11.33
N ASN A 386 2.03 -12.23 10.73
CA ASN A 386 2.02 -12.01 9.28
C ASN A 386 2.80 -10.76 8.90
N VAL A 387 3.76 -10.89 7.98
CA VAL A 387 4.45 -9.76 7.37
C VAL A 387 3.50 -9.06 6.40
N ILE A 388 3.19 -7.79 6.67
CA ILE A 388 2.29 -6.97 5.86
C ILE A 388 3.04 -6.27 4.74
N SER A 389 4.20 -5.69 5.04
CA SER A 389 5.05 -5.01 4.06
C SER A 389 6.49 -4.87 4.59
N ILE A 390 7.46 -4.81 3.69
CA ILE A 390 8.88 -4.59 4.01
C ILE A 390 9.28 -3.19 3.52
N PRO A 391 10.05 -2.41 4.29
CA PRO A 391 10.59 -1.14 3.79
C PRO A 391 11.39 -1.36 2.51
N GLY A 392 11.01 -0.73 1.39
CA GLY A 392 11.61 -0.96 0.08
C GLY A 392 13.10 -0.61 0.00
N GLY A 393 13.57 0.31 0.84
CA GLY A 393 14.98 0.68 0.99
C GLY A 393 15.80 -0.29 1.84
N ALA A 394 15.22 -1.34 2.41
CA ALA A 394 15.95 -2.29 3.25
C ALA A 394 16.78 -3.26 2.39
N SER A 395 18.10 -3.24 2.59
CA SER A 395 19.00 -4.25 2.01
C SER A 395 19.10 -5.53 2.86
N GLU A 396 18.80 -5.39 4.14
CA GLU A 396 18.83 -6.44 5.16
C GLU A 396 17.62 -6.27 6.07
N ILE A 397 16.94 -7.38 6.38
CA ILE A 397 15.86 -7.41 7.36
C ILE A 397 16.03 -8.56 8.35
N ARG A 398 15.46 -8.41 9.54
CA ARG A 398 15.25 -9.50 10.49
C ARG A 398 13.75 -9.76 10.65
N LEU A 399 13.35 -11.02 10.63
CA LEU A 399 11.97 -11.41 10.87
C LEU A 399 11.72 -11.65 12.37
N ALA A 400 10.53 -11.32 12.85
CA ALA A 400 10.13 -11.59 14.23
C ALA A 400 10.02 -13.10 14.50
N LYS A 401 10.19 -13.48 15.77
CA LYS A 401 10.04 -14.87 16.24
C LYS A 401 8.69 -15.45 15.81
N GLY A 402 8.72 -16.61 15.15
CA GLY A 402 7.50 -17.30 14.70
C GLY A 402 6.72 -16.59 13.58
N SER A 403 7.34 -15.65 12.86
CA SER A 403 6.72 -15.03 11.69
C SER A 403 6.38 -16.07 10.62
N ILE A 404 5.23 -15.91 9.98
CA ILE A 404 4.79 -16.74 8.86
C ILE A 404 5.24 -16.08 7.55
N LEU A 405 5.95 -16.84 6.73
CA LEU A 405 6.33 -16.45 5.37
C LEU A 405 5.31 -17.01 4.37
N GLY A 406 4.26 -16.23 4.11
CA GLY A 406 3.22 -16.54 3.13
C GLY A 406 3.65 -16.22 1.69
N ASP A 407 2.74 -16.46 0.73
CA ASP A 407 2.98 -16.19 -0.69
C ASP A 407 3.51 -14.78 -0.94
N PHE A 408 4.55 -14.68 -1.77
CA PHE A 408 5.15 -13.41 -2.22
C PHE A 408 5.68 -12.47 -1.13
N THR A 409 5.78 -12.91 0.13
CA THR A 409 6.21 -12.07 1.26
C THR A 409 7.56 -11.37 1.02
N LEU A 410 8.52 -12.05 0.39
CA LEU A 410 9.88 -11.55 0.10
C LEU A 410 10.08 -11.28 -1.40
N SER A 411 8.99 -11.22 -2.17
CA SER A 411 8.99 -11.05 -3.63
C SER A 411 9.12 -9.59 -4.03
N GLN A 412 9.88 -9.32 -5.10
CA GLN A 412 9.92 -8.01 -5.77
C GLN A 412 10.39 -6.86 -4.87
N TYR A 413 11.40 -7.11 -4.03
CA TYR A 413 12.13 -6.07 -3.30
C TYR A 413 13.54 -5.88 -3.88
N ASP A 414 13.68 -4.90 -4.78
CA ASP A 414 14.88 -4.67 -5.60
C ASP A 414 16.17 -4.50 -4.78
N ASN A 415 16.08 -3.98 -3.56
CA ASN A 415 17.23 -3.74 -2.67
C ASN A 415 17.51 -4.89 -1.70
N LEU A 416 16.54 -5.77 -1.43
CA LEU A 416 16.66 -6.79 -0.39
C LEU A 416 17.67 -7.86 -0.82
N ARG A 417 18.73 -8.04 -0.03
CA ARG A 417 19.80 -9.02 -0.29
C ARG A 417 19.95 -10.03 0.84
N LYS A 418 19.72 -9.60 2.09
CA LYS A 418 19.90 -10.44 3.27
C LYS A 418 18.62 -10.55 4.10
N VAL A 419 18.30 -11.77 4.55
CA VAL A 419 17.21 -12.02 5.50
C VAL A 419 17.75 -12.78 6.70
N ILE A 420 17.49 -12.28 7.91
CA ILE A 420 17.75 -12.97 9.16
C ILE A 420 16.45 -13.58 9.67
N LEU A 421 16.44 -14.90 9.83
CA LEU A 421 15.32 -15.65 10.38
C LEU A 421 15.53 -15.85 11.88
N ASP A 422 14.50 -15.53 12.67
CA ASP A 422 14.52 -15.74 14.13
C ASP A 422 13.88 -17.09 14.51
N LEU A 423 14.00 -17.47 15.78
CA LEU A 423 13.52 -18.74 16.31
C LEU A 423 12.03 -18.97 16.00
N GLY A 424 11.64 -20.23 15.83
CA GLY A 424 10.24 -20.61 15.62
C GLY A 424 9.69 -20.37 14.21
N ILE A 425 10.50 -19.86 13.27
CA ILE A 425 10.17 -19.90 11.84
C ILE A 425 10.45 -21.32 11.33
N ASN A 426 9.40 -22.13 11.27
CA ASN A 426 9.47 -23.57 10.99
C ASN A 426 8.60 -23.99 9.78
N GLU A 427 8.08 -23.02 9.04
CA GLU A 427 7.40 -23.18 7.77
C GLU A 427 7.61 -21.93 6.91
N PHE A 428 7.74 -22.11 5.60
CA PHE A 428 7.65 -21.00 4.65
C PHE A 428 7.12 -21.51 3.31
N ASN A 429 6.48 -20.62 2.56
CA ASN A 429 6.05 -20.92 1.21
C ASN A 429 7.19 -20.66 0.22
N SER A 430 7.47 -21.59 -0.70
CA SER A 430 8.53 -21.39 -1.70
C SER A 430 8.27 -20.17 -2.61
N LEU A 431 6.99 -19.82 -2.83
CA LEU A 431 6.57 -18.61 -3.55
C LEU A 431 6.91 -17.31 -2.82
N SER A 432 7.21 -17.35 -1.51
CA SER A 432 7.67 -16.16 -0.77
C SER A 432 8.90 -15.53 -1.41
N PHE A 433 9.77 -16.34 -2.03
CA PHE A 433 11.03 -15.92 -2.65
C PHE A 433 10.93 -15.69 -4.17
N ASN A 434 9.73 -15.78 -4.76
CA ASN A 434 9.55 -15.61 -6.20
C ASN A 434 10.06 -14.23 -6.65
N ASN A 435 10.80 -14.13 -7.75
CA ASN A 435 11.40 -12.87 -8.23
C ASN A 435 12.12 -12.08 -7.11
N SER A 436 12.88 -12.78 -6.27
CA SER A 436 13.66 -12.18 -5.19
C SER A 436 15.14 -12.05 -5.56
N TRP A 437 15.80 -11.01 -5.04
CA TRP A 437 17.25 -10.79 -5.18
C TRP A 437 18.03 -11.18 -3.92
N ILE A 438 17.38 -11.88 -2.98
CA ILE A 438 18.04 -12.40 -1.78
C ILE A 438 19.21 -13.30 -2.18
N SER A 439 20.39 -12.96 -1.68
CA SER A 439 21.64 -13.69 -1.88
C SER A 439 22.16 -14.32 -0.59
N GLU A 440 21.64 -13.91 0.57
CA GLU A 440 22.08 -14.41 1.87
C GLU A 440 20.91 -14.61 2.84
N ILE A 441 20.88 -15.75 3.53
CA ILE A 441 19.91 -16.02 4.60
C ILE A 441 20.66 -16.51 5.83
N GLU A 442 20.39 -15.87 6.97
CA GLU A 442 20.89 -16.27 8.28
C GLU A 442 19.83 -17.09 9.01
N LEU A 443 20.17 -18.34 9.33
CA LEU A 443 19.24 -19.33 9.89
C LEU A 443 19.31 -19.36 11.42
N PRO A 444 18.16 -19.55 12.12
CA PRO A 444 18.15 -19.72 13.55
C PRO A 444 18.76 -21.07 13.96
N TYR A 445 19.09 -21.19 15.24
CA TYR A 445 19.78 -22.37 15.78
C TYR A 445 18.99 -23.69 15.62
N ASP A 446 17.66 -23.62 15.65
CA ASP A 446 16.72 -24.76 15.60
C ASP A 446 16.01 -24.89 14.24
N PHE A 447 16.55 -24.27 13.19
CA PHE A 447 15.93 -24.30 11.86
C PHE A 447 15.79 -25.75 11.32
N PRO A 448 14.63 -26.15 10.77
CA PRO A 448 14.45 -27.48 10.20
C PRO A 448 15.35 -27.74 8.98
N ILE A 449 15.97 -28.92 8.92
CA ILE A 449 16.85 -29.30 7.80
C ILE A 449 16.09 -29.46 6.49
N GLU A 450 14.83 -29.90 6.55
CA GLU A 450 13.95 -30.07 5.40
C GLU A 450 13.73 -28.73 4.67
N LEU A 451 13.60 -27.65 5.44
CA LEU A 451 13.41 -26.30 4.93
C LEU A 451 14.67 -25.71 4.29
N VAL A 452 15.87 -26.12 4.73
CA VAL A 452 17.11 -25.73 4.05
C VAL A 452 17.14 -26.27 2.62
N ASN A 453 16.71 -27.52 2.45
CA ASN A 453 16.63 -28.12 1.12
C ASN A 453 15.62 -27.39 0.23
N GLU A 454 14.54 -26.87 0.79
CA GLU A 454 13.58 -26.03 0.06
C GLU A 454 14.19 -24.70 -0.39
N ILE A 455 14.92 -23.99 0.48
CA ILE A 455 15.64 -22.75 0.09
C ILE A 455 16.59 -23.03 -1.08
N LYS A 456 17.32 -24.16 -1.02
CA LYS A 456 18.25 -24.54 -2.09
C LYS A 456 17.56 -24.93 -3.40
N LYS A 457 16.36 -25.51 -3.34
CA LYS A 457 15.53 -25.74 -4.54
C LYS A 457 15.11 -24.43 -5.21
N ILE A 458 14.81 -23.41 -4.42
CA ILE A 458 14.45 -22.08 -4.93
C ILE A 458 15.66 -21.44 -5.62
N ASN A 459 16.81 -21.38 -4.93
CA ASN A 459 18.03 -20.83 -5.51
C ASN A 459 19.27 -21.37 -4.80
N GLN A 460 20.01 -22.24 -5.49
CA GLN A 460 21.23 -22.87 -4.98
C GLN A 460 22.36 -21.86 -4.68
N LYS A 461 22.32 -20.67 -5.29
CA LYS A 461 23.32 -19.60 -5.11
C LYS A 461 23.15 -18.82 -3.80
N ILE A 462 22.02 -18.96 -3.10
CA ILE A 462 21.82 -18.31 -1.80
C ILE A 462 22.87 -18.83 -0.81
N GLN A 463 23.61 -17.92 -0.21
CA GLN A 463 24.53 -18.21 0.89
C GLN A 463 23.74 -18.39 2.18
N LEU A 464 23.86 -19.57 2.80
CA LEU A 464 23.25 -19.84 4.10
C LEU A 464 24.27 -19.60 5.21
N LYS A 465 23.95 -18.69 6.14
CA LYS A 465 24.72 -18.45 7.36
C LYS A 465 24.16 -19.29 8.50
N VAL A 466 25.03 -20.09 9.11
CA VAL A 466 24.65 -21.08 10.10
C VAL A 466 25.60 -21.03 11.29
N ILE A 467 25.04 -21.10 12.50
CA ILE A 467 25.81 -21.11 13.74
C ILE A 467 26.50 -22.49 13.90
N GLU A 468 27.82 -22.50 14.11
CA GLU A 468 28.65 -23.70 14.22
C GLU A 468 28.09 -24.77 15.18
N SER A 469 27.58 -24.34 16.34
CA SER A 469 27.03 -25.24 17.36
C SER A 469 25.65 -25.81 17.03
N SER A 470 24.98 -25.34 15.98
CA SER A 470 23.64 -25.81 15.62
C SER A 470 23.65 -27.24 15.08
N LYS A 471 22.55 -27.97 15.29
CA LYS A 471 22.38 -29.33 14.73
C LYS A 471 22.50 -29.30 13.20
N ILE A 472 21.97 -28.25 12.59
CA ILE A 472 21.95 -28.08 11.15
C ILE A 472 23.36 -27.85 10.58
N ALA A 473 24.24 -27.10 11.26
CA ALA A 473 25.62 -26.93 10.80
C ALA A 473 26.35 -28.27 10.65
N GLN A 474 26.19 -29.17 11.62
CA GLN A 474 26.85 -30.48 11.59
C GLN A 474 26.32 -31.38 10.46
N GLU A 475 25.01 -31.33 10.20
CA GLU A 475 24.38 -32.09 9.12
C GLU A 475 24.76 -31.51 7.75
N LEU A 476 24.75 -30.19 7.61
CA LEU A 476 25.13 -29.50 6.38
C LEU A 476 26.61 -29.70 6.01
N ILE A 477 27.52 -29.71 7.01
CA ILE A 477 28.93 -30.08 6.81
C ILE A 477 29.02 -31.53 6.30
N LYS A 478 28.29 -32.44 6.92
CA LYS A 478 28.30 -33.87 6.59
C LYS A 478 27.75 -34.15 5.19
N GLU A 479 26.71 -33.42 4.80
CA GLU A 479 26.07 -33.51 3.48
C GLU A 479 26.82 -32.75 2.38
N LYS A 480 27.91 -32.05 2.72
CA LYS A 480 28.73 -31.24 1.80
C LYS A 480 27.91 -30.22 0.99
N ILE A 481 26.92 -29.60 1.62
CA ILE A 481 26.08 -28.62 0.94
C ILE A 481 26.91 -27.36 0.63
N GLU A 482 26.87 -26.92 -0.64
CA GLU A 482 27.60 -25.75 -1.12
C GLU A 482 26.94 -24.42 -0.71
N ASN A 483 27.71 -23.32 -0.77
CA ASN A 483 27.29 -21.96 -0.39
C ASN A 483 26.79 -21.87 1.06
N ILE A 484 27.56 -22.42 1.99
CA ILE A 484 27.31 -22.35 3.43
C ILE A 484 28.46 -21.60 4.11
N LYS A 485 28.11 -20.65 4.95
CA LYS A 485 29.05 -19.91 5.79
C LYS A 485 28.77 -20.23 7.25
N ILE A 486 29.74 -20.90 7.88
CA ILE A 486 29.67 -21.23 9.31
C ILE A 486 30.17 -20.03 10.11
N ILE A 487 29.39 -19.64 11.11
CA ILE A 487 29.72 -18.55 12.04
C ILE A 487 30.00 -19.16 13.40
N SER A 488 31.07 -18.70 14.07
CA SER A 488 31.40 -19.20 15.40
C SER A 488 30.25 -18.91 16.38
N THR A 489 30.02 -19.81 17.34
CA THR A 489 29.02 -19.61 18.39
C THR A 489 29.26 -18.31 19.17
N LYS A 490 30.52 -17.90 19.33
CA LYS A 490 30.92 -16.66 20.00
C LYS A 490 30.48 -15.41 19.23
N ASP A 491 30.60 -15.42 17.91
CA ASP A 491 30.19 -14.29 17.06
C ASP A 491 28.67 -14.24 16.91
N ALA A 492 28.00 -15.39 16.85
CA ALA A 492 26.55 -15.48 16.89
C ALA A 492 25.95 -14.92 18.20
N LEU A 493 26.61 -15.15 19.33
CA LEU A 493 26.20 -14.61 20.63
C LEU A 493 26.36 -13.08 20.73
N LYS A 494 27.32 -12.47 20.01
CA LYS A 494 27.45 -11.01 19.92
C LYS A 494 26.37 -10.37 19.03
N LEU A 495 25.78 -11.12 18.10
CA LEU A 495 24.79 -10.65 17.14
C LEU A 495 23.35 -10.67 17.68
N ASN A 496 23.08 -11.31 18.82
CA ASN A 496 21.76 -11.21 19.46
C ASN A 496 21.73 -9.94 20.34
N GLU A 497 20.91 -8.95 19.96
CA GLU A 497 20.66 -7.72 20.75
C GLU A 497 20.34 -8.02 22.21
N ASP A 498 19.72 -9.17 22.49
CA ASP A 498 19.49 -9.64 23.84
C ASP A 498 20.79 -9.77 24.63
N TRP A 499 21.89 -10.24 24.08
CA TRP A 499 23.12 -10.50 24.83
C TRP A 499 23.87 -9.23 25.26
N GLU A 500 23.97 -8.22 24.40
CA GLU A 500 24.57 -6.92 24.76
C GLU A 500 23.67 -6.11 25.71
N LEU A 501 22.35 -6.18 25.55
CA LEU A 501 21.42 -5.55 26.50
C LEU A 501 21.41 -6.29 27.84
N ILE A 502 21.51 -7.62 27.85
CA ILE A 502 21.60 -8.48 29.04
C ILE A 502 22.89 -8.20 29.82
N THR A 503 24.04 -8.19 29.14
CA THR A 503 25.36 -7.91 29.75
C THR A 503 25.48 -6.49 30.31
N LYS A 504 24.80 -5.51 29.70
CA LYS A 504 24.84 -4.10 30.10
C LYS A 504 23.78 -3.72 31.14
N LYS A 505 22.64 -4.42 31.18
CA LYS A 505 21.51 -4.18 32.10
C LYS A 505 21.52 -5.08 33.32
N TYR A 506 22.16 -6.24 33.25
CA TYR A 506 22.25 -7.20 34.35
C TYR A 506 23.71 -7.60 34.57
N ASP A 507 24.17 -7.41 35.79
CA ASP A 507 25.57 -7.59 36.18
C ASP A 507 25.94 -9.08 36.13
N ILE A 508 26.43 -9.56 34.99
CA ILE A 508 26.88 -10.96 34.82
C ILE A 508 27.98 -11.32 35.83
N ASN A 509 28.74 -10.33 36.33
CA ASN A 509 29.71 -10.55 37.40
C ASN A 509 29.05 -11.03 38.69
N PHE A 510 27.79 -10.67 38.94
CA PHE A 510 27.01 -11.13 40.09
C PHE A 510 26.70 -12.63 40.01
N LEU A 511 26.23 -13.12 38.85
CA LEU A 511 25.95 -14.54 38.62
C LEU A 511 27.22 -15.39 38.61
N GLU A 512 28.29 -14.89 38.00
CA GLU A 512 29.61 -15.53 38.06
C GLU A 512 30.18 -15.54 39.48
N SER A 513 29.83 -14.59 40.35
CA SER A 513 30.27 -14.58 41.75
C SER A 513 29.46 -15.51 42.65
N GLU A 514 28.13 -15.59 42.47
CA GLU A 514 27.24 -16.32 43.40
C GLU A 514 27.22 -17.83 43.15
N TYR A 515 27.49 -18.25 41.92
CA TYR A 515 27.62 -19.67 41.53
C TYR A 515 29.05 -20.05 41.16
N LYS A 516 30.02 -19.16 41.41
CA LYS A 516 31.43 -19.31 41.01
C LYS A 516 32.00 -20.67 41.35
N ASP A 517 31.82 -21.08 42.60
CA ASP A 517 32.45 -22.30 43.13
C ASP A 517 31.88 -23.55 42.46
N LEU A 518 30.56 -23.60 42.24
CA LEU A 518 29.89 -24.72 41.58
C LEU A 518 30.24 -24.78 40.09
N ILE A 519 30.35 -23.62 39.44
CA ILE A 519 30.75 -23.51 38.04
C ILE A 519 32.23 -23.89 37.86
N ASP A 520 33.11 -23.41 38.72
CA ASP A 520 34.54 -23.71 38.69
C ASP A 520 34.81 -25.18 39.03
N GLU A 521 33.97 -25.80 39.87
CA GLU A 521 34.01 -27.24 40.12
C GLU A 521 33.55 -28.06 38.90
N LEU A 522 32.49 -27.65 38.20
CA LEU A 522 32.10 -28.26 36.92
C LEU A 522 33.18 -28.10 35.85
N LYS A 523 33.87 -26.95 35.81
CA LYS A 523 34.99 -26.70 34.89
C LYS A 523 36.16 -27.66 35.10
N LYS A 524 36.40 -28.19 36.30
CA LYS A 524 37.45 -29.20 36.55
C LYS A 524 37.23 -30.47 35.74
N TYR A 525 35.99 -30.78 35.40
CA TYR A 525 35.62 -31.94 34.58
C TYR A 525 35.58 -31.63 33.08
N SER A 526 35.63 -30.35 32.67
CA SER A 526 35.47 -29.89 31.28
C SER A 526 36.49 -30.46 30.28
N LYS A 527 37.76 -30.63 30.70
CA LYS A 527 38.82 -31.24 29.88
C LYS A 527 38.64 -32.75 29.69
N SER A 528 37.91 -33.41 30.60
CA SER A 528 37.66 -34.86 30.58
C SER A 528 36.39 -35.23 29.80
N ILE A 529 35.57 -34.25 29.38
CA ILE A 529 34.25 -34.45 28.73
C ILE A 529 34.37 -35.04 27.31
N TYR A 530 35.57 -34.99 26.71
CA TYR A 530 35.84 -35.58 25.40
C TYR A 530 36.27 -37.06 25.47
N THR A 531 36.23 -37.68 26.65
CA THR A 531 36.53 -39.12 26.79
C THR A 531 35.53 -39.99 26.03
N THR A 532 36.05 -40.99 25.32
CA THR A 532 35.25 -42.02 24.64
C THR A 532 34.99 -43.24 25.54
N ASN A 533 35.45 -43.22 26.80
CA ASN A 533 35.38 -44.32 27.76
C ASN A 533 34.13 -44.24 28.68
N ILE A 534 33.34 -45.32 28.72
CA ILE A 534 32.07 -45.40 29.44
C ILE A 534 32.22 -45.42 30.97
N ASP A 535 33.31 -45.98 31.50
CA ASP A 535 33.53 -46.09 32.95
C ASP A 535 33.97 -44.75 33.52
N GLU A 536 34.82 -44.05 32.76
CA GLU A 536 35.23 -42.67 33.05
C GLU A 536 34.02 -41.71 32.98
N TYR A 537 33.12 -41.93 32.02
CA TYR A 537 31.83 -41.23 31.94
C TYR A 537 30.95 -41.47 33.17
N ASN A 538 30.76 -42.72 33.62
CA ASN A 538 29.94 -43.02 34.79
C ASN A 538 30.52 -42.39 36.06
N GLN A 539 31.85 -42.32 36.18
CA GLN A 539 32.52 -41.61 37.27
C GLN A 539 32.31 -40.10 37.21
N ILE A 540 32.40 -39.47 36.03
CA ILE A 540 32.14 -38.03 35.86
C ILE A 540 30.68 -37.71 36.19
N LYS A 541 29.74 -38.50 35.66
CA LYS A 541 28.30 -38.33 35.91
C LYS A 541 27.97 -38.39 37.40
N THR A 542 28.50 -39.39 38.11
CA THR A 542 28.29 -39.55 39.57
C THR A 542 28.81 -38.34 40.36
N LYS A 543 29.83 -37.64 39.84
CA LYS A 543 30.42 -36.45 40.47
C LYS A 543 29.68 -35.15 40.10
N THR A 544 29.11 -35.04 38.89
CA THR A 544 28.48 -33.80 38.42
C THR A 544 26.98 -33.71 38.72
N GLU A 545 26.25 -34.83 38.82
CA GLU A 545 24.82 -34.85 39.16
C GLU A 545 24.48 -34.16 40.49
N PRO A 546 25.22 -34.38 41.59
CA PRO A 546 24.97 -33.69 42.85
C PRO A 546 25.15 -32.18 42.75
N ILE A 547 26.13 -31.72 41.97
CA ILE A 547 26.45 -30.29 41.79
C ILE A 547 25.33 -29.61 41.00
N LEU A 548 24.84 -30.25 39.93
CA LEU A 548 23.71 -29.77 39.15
C LEU A 548 22.45 -29.66 40.01
N LYS A 549 22.20 -30.65 40.87
CA LYS A 549 21.06 -30.66 41.79
C LYS A 549 21.12 -29.50 42.81
N GLN A 550 22.31 -29.17 43.31
CA GLN A 550 22.50 -28.01 44.19
C GLN A 550 22.24 -26.67 43.49
N ILE A 551 22.64 -26.55 42.22
CA ILE A 551 22.32 -25.36 41.40
C ILE A 551 20.81 -25.23 41.25
N GLU A 552 20.11 -26.32 40.92
CA GLU A 552 18.65 -26.35 40.79
C GLU A 552 17.93 -25.98 42.10
N GLU A 553 18.39 -26.51 43.24
CA GLU A 553 17.81 -26.23 44.55
C GLU A 553 18.01 -24.75 44.96
N LYS A 554 19.18 -24.17 44.70
CA LYS A 554 19.44 -22.75 44.94
C LYS A 554 18.56 -21.82 44.08
N ILE A 555 18.34 -22.19 42.82
CA ILE A 555 17.44 -21.47 41.92
C ILE A 555 16.00 -21.53 42.45
N LYS A 556 15.53 -22.71 42.86
CA LYS A 556 14.18 -22.90 43.43
C LYS A 556 13.96 -22.15 44.75
N ALA A 557 14.98 -22.07 45.60
CA ALA A 557 14.90 -21.32 46.86
C ALA A 557 14.73 -19.82 46.61
N LYS A 558 15.50 -19.25 45.66
CA LYS A 558 15.37 -17.83 45.25
C LYS A 558 14.05 -17.52 44.55
N GLU A 559 13.45 -18.49 43.88
CA GLU A 559 12.11 -18.37 43.27
C GLU A 559 11.01 -18.13 44.31
N GLN A 560 11.16 -18.70 45.51
CA GLN A 560 10.19 -18.54 46.61
C GLN A 560 10.32 -17.20 47.35
N GLU A 561 11.49 -16.55 47.30
CA GLU A 561 11.74 -15.25 47.94
C GLU A 561 11.31 -14.04 47.07
N ALA A 562 11.06 -14.21 45.77
CA ALA A 562 10.93 -13.11 44.83
C ALA A 562 9.48 -12.59 44.65
N SER A 563 9.11 -11.53 45.37
CA SER A 563 7.83 -10.82 45.15
C SER A 563 7.96 -9.70 44.10
N LYS A 564 7.86 -9.99 42.78
CA LYS A 564 7.37 -9.07 41.70
C LYS A 564 7.58 -9.64 40.29
N LYS A 565 6.73 -9.17 39.36
CA LYS A 565 6.58 -9.56 37.94
C LYS A 565 7.89 -9.51 37.12
N ASP A 566 8.88 -8.73 37.55
CA ASP A 566 10.14 -8.53 36.83
C ASP A 566 11.17 -9.67 37.01
N TRP A 567 11.05 -10.50 38.06
CA TRP A 567 12.01 -11.59 38.33
C TRP A 567 11.69 -12.90 37.61
N LYS A 568 10.46 -13.07 37.12
CA LYS A 568 10.06 -14.28 36.37
C LYS A 568 10.89 -14.48 35.10
N HIS A 569 11.28 -13.40 34.42
CA HIS A 569 12.12 -13.50 33.23
C HIS A 569 13.56 -13.88 33.60
N ILE A 570 14.15 -13.31 34.64
CA ILE A 570 15.51 -13.66 35.11
C ILE A 570 15.59 -15.13 35.53
N LEU A 571 14.58 -15.66 36.22
CA LEU A 571 14.51 -17.07 36.61
C LEU A 571 14.34 -18.02 35.42
N ILE A 572 13.53 -17.64 34.42
CA ILE A 572 13.37 -18.38 33.17
C ILE A 572 14.70 -18.41 32.39
N TYR A 573 15.44 -17.30 32.32
CA TYR A 573 16.70 -17.22 31.59
C TYR A 573 17.88 -17.90 32.30
N SER A 574 17.93 -17.84 33.64
CA SER A 574 18.89 -18.61 34.46
C SER A 574 18.69 -20.11 34.29
N SER A 575 17.41 -20.53 34.25
CA SER A 575 17.02 -21.91 33.96
C SER A 575 17.44 -22.32 32.55
N VAL A 576 17.34 -21.43 31.55
CA VAL A 576 17.74 -21.71 30.15
C VAL A 576 19.25 -21.83 29.98
N ILE A 577 20.07 -21.04 30.68
CA ILE A 577 21.54 -21.15 30.62
C ILE A 577 22.02 -22.45 31.29
N VAL A 578 21.44 -22.80 32.43
CA VAL A 578 21.66 -24.11 33.06
C VAL A 578 21.13 -25.24 32.16
N LEU A 579 19.99 -25.05 31.50
CA LEU A 579 19.44 -26.00 30.52
C LEU A 579 20.39 -26.18 29.32
N ILE A 580 21.03 -25.12 28.83
CA ILE A 580 21.98 -25.20 27.70
C ILE A 580 23.25 -25.95 28.10
N LEU A 581 23.77 -25.70 29.30
CA LEU A 581 24.92 -26.44 29.85
C LEU A 581 24.58 -27.92 30.09
N VAL A 582 23.39 -28.19 30.64
CA VAL A 582 22.87 -29.55 30.85
C VAL A 582 22.56 -30.25 29.53
N VAL A 583 22.01 -29.56 28.52
CA VAL A 583 21.74 -30.10 27.18
C VAL A 583 23.04 -30.35 26.41
N ALA A 584 24.07 -29.51 26.56
CA ALA A 584 25.39 -29.79 26.00
C ALA A 584 25.99 -31.08 26.59
N ILE A 585 25.87 -31.27 27.91
CA ILE A 585 26.30 -32.49 28.61
C ILE A 585 25.45 -33.71 28.18
N LEU A 586 24.13 -33.58 28.11
CA LEU A 586 23.19 -34.64 27.69
C LEU A 586 23.31 -35.02 26.21
N SER A 587 23.68 -34.09 25.34
CA SER A 587 23.92 -34.32 23.91
C SER A 587 25.15 -35.21 23.71
N THR A 588 26.19 -34.99 24.52
CA THR A 588 27.38 -35.87 24.59
C THR A 588 27.01 -37.25 25.15
N MET A 589 26.09 -37.33 26.14
CA MET A 589 25.55 -38.60 26.67
C MET A 589 24.75 -39.41 25.64
N TYR A 590 23.96 -38.74 24.78
CA TYR A 590 23.18 -39.38 23.72
C TYR A 590 24.07 -39.93 22.58
N PHE A 591 25.17 -39.22 22.27
CA PHE A 591 26.13 -39.62 21.23
C PHE A 591 26.86 -40.93 21.59
N ILE A 592 27.19 -41.14 22.87
CA ILE A 592 27.83 -42.36 23.38
C ILE A 592 26.86 -43.56 23.37
N LYS A 593 25.60 -43.36 23.77
CA LYS A 593 24.56 -44.41 23.74
C LYS A 593 24.29 -44.91 22.31
N ARG A 594 24.31 -44.03 21.32
CA ARG A 594 24.09 -44.37 19.89
C ARG A 594 25.27 -45.11 19.26
N ARG A 595 26.51 -44.85 19.72
CA ARG A 595 27.71 -45.58 19.27
C ARG A 595 27.71 -47.05 19.71
N LYS A 596 27.17 -47.34 20.91
CA LYS A 596 26.99 -48.70 21.45
C LYS A 596 25.95 -49.53 20.69
N ASN A 597 24.88 -48.90 20.19
CA ASN A 597 23.85 -49.56 19.36
C ASN A 597 24.27 -49.77 17.88
N LYS A 598 25.44 -49.27 17.47
CA LYS A 598 26.06 -49.57 16.17
C LYS A 598 27.20 -50.61 16.24
N GLN A 599 27.62 -51.00 17.45
CA GLN A 599 28.67 -52.00 17.70
C GLN A 599 28.14 -53.33 18.27
N LYS A 600 26.84 -53.38 18.63
CA LYS A 600 26.04 -54.60 18.66
C LYS A 600 25.28 -54.69 17.35
#